data_AF-A0A820RJC5-F1
#
_entry.id   AF-A0A820RJC5-F1
#
_cell.length_a   1.000
_cell.length_b   1.000
_cell.length_c   1.000
_cell.angle_alpha   90.00
_cell.angle_beta   90.00
_cell.angle_gamma   90.00
#
_symmetry.space_group_name_H-M   'P 1'
#
loop_
_entity.id
_entity.type
_entity.pdbx_description
1 polymer ?
#
loop_
_entity_poly.entity_id
_entity_poly.type
_entity_poly.pdbx_seq_one_letter_code
_entity_poly.pdbx_strand_id
1 'polypeptide(L)'
;FASNVTLRLANGQSKLISNIRTGDLVFVKWRNQVITNPILAIFQHYRSSIRFVDIYTAESSIPLRLTPLHSILVLSKYDKHERYVFAKDVSIGSLVLSSDLSPLTVIAVKEVVIYDDSGYAVLTMEGNIIANGIVASCYATYDHSMMHIITTPMRWWFHILIELRQLIVFDYLQQMTSNIIVSLVDFYLQSIY
;
A
#
# COMPACT_ATOMS: atom_id res chain seq x y z
N PHE A 1 4.35 -0.11 -4.90
CA PHE A 1 3.69 0.89 -5.79
C PHE A 1 4.72 1.65 -6.60
N ALA A 2 4.38 2.07 -7.83
CA ALA A 2 5.19 3.02 -8.59
C ALA A 2 5.02 4.46 -8.07
N SER A 3 6.01 5.32 -8.34
CA SER A 3 6.06 6.73 -7.90
C SER A 3 4.81 7.55 -8.26
N ASN A 4 4.21 7.25 -9.42
CA ASN A 4 3.07 7.98 -9.97
C ASN A 4 1.69 7.50 -9.47
N VAL A 5 1.64 6.49 -8.61
CA VAL A 5 0.39 6.03 -7.99
C VAL A 5 -0.16 7.13 -7.09
N THR A 6 -1.46 7.38 -7.12
CA THR A 6 -2.13 8.39 -6.30
C THR A 6 -2.92 7.76 -5.17
N LEU A 7 -2.88 8.40 -4.00
CA LEU A 7 -3.74 8.09 -2.86
C LEU A 7 -4.73 9.24 -2.66
N ARG A 8 -5.99 8.91 -2.34
CA ARG A 8 -7.00 9.90 -2.00
C ARG A 8 -6.90 10.25 -0.51
N LEU A 9 -6.72 11.53 -0.22
CA LEU A 9 -6.67 12.08 1.12
C LEU A 9 -8.07 12.35 1.67
N ALA A 10 -8.19 12.39 3.00
CA ALA A 10 -9.44 12.69 3.71
C ALA A 10 -10.06 14.06 3.32
N ASN A 11 -9.22 15.02 2.93
CA ASN A 11 -9.65 16.35 2.48
C ASN A 11 -10.17 16.39 1.02
N GLY A 12 -10.28 15.22 0.37
CA GLY A 12 -10.76 15.08 -1.00
C GLY A 12 -9.68 15.24 -2.08
N GLN A 13 -8.47 15.67 -1.74
CA GLN A 13 -7.37 15.78 -2.69
C GLN A 13 -6.78 14.41 -3.02
N SER A 14 -6.21 14.28 -4.21
CA SER A 14 -5.36 13.13 -4.57
C SER A 14 -3.90 13.56 -4.53
N LYS A 15 -3.04 12.71 -3.99
CA LYS A 15 -1.61 12.98 -3.84
C LYS A 15 -0.80 11.79 -4.37
N LEU A 16 0.25 12.06 -5.14
CA LEU A 16 1.18 11.02 -5.58
C LEU A 16 1.82 10.36 -4.36
N ILE A 17 2.02 9.04 -4.41
CA ILE A 17 2.63 8.28 -3.33
C ILE A 17 4.07 8.74 -3.09
N SER A 18 4.77 9.23 -4.12
CA SER A 18 6.08 9.87 -3.99
C SER A 18 6.08 11.15 -3.16
N ASN A 19 4.91 11.79 -3.00
CA ASN A 19 4.74 13.07 -2.31
C ASN A 19 3.98 12.92 -0.97
N ILE A 20 3.53 11.71 -0.63
CA ILE A 20 2.85 11.38 0.62
C ILE A 20 3.80 11.61 1.80
N ARG A 21 3.23 12.02 2.94
CA ARG A 21 3.97 12.23 4.18
C ARG A 21 3.36 11.42 5.31
N THR A 22 4.19 11.00 6.26
CA THR A 22 3.73 10.42 7.52
C THR A 22 2.73 11.38 8.19
N GLY A 23 1.60 10.83 8.65
CA GLY A 23 0.49 11.59 9.21
C GLY A 23 -0.54 12.10 8.19
N ASP A 24 -0.29 12.00 6.87
CA ASP A 24 -1.34 12.27 5.88
C ASP A 24 -2.51 11.29 6.10
N LEU A 25 -3.73 11.82 6.24
CA LEU A 25 -4.94 11.01 6.39
C LEU A 25 -5.41 10.52 5.01
N VAL A 26 -5.38 9.20 4.81
CA VAL A 26 -5.78 8.54 3.55
C VAL A 26 -7.00 7.67 3.76
N PHE A 27 -7.75 7.42 2.70
CA PHE A 27 -8.82 6.44 2.73
C PHE A 27 -8.29 4.99 2.70
N VAL A 28 -8.85 4.17 3.57
CA VAL A 28 -8.52 2.74 3.71
C VAL A 28 -9.81 1.94 3.87
N LYS A 29 -9.76 0.66 3.49
CA LYS A 29 -10.83 -0.29 3.76
C LYS A 29 -10.74 -0.77 5.21
N TRP A 30 -11.87 -0.71 5.92
CA TRP A 30 -12.06 -1.37 7.20
C TRP A 30 -13.35 -2.17 7.17
N ARG A 31 -13.23 -3.50 7.13
CA ARG A 31 -14.37 -4.41 6.94
C ARG A 31 -15.17 -3.96 5.71
N ASN A 32 -16.48 -3.72 5.84
CA ASN A 32 -17.35 -3.33 4.74
C ASN A 32 -17.53 -1.79 4.64
N GLN A 33 -16.56 -1.03 5.14
CA GLN A 33 -16.60 0.43 5.16
C GLN A 33 -15.28 1.02 4.70
N VAL A 34 -15.33 2.28 4.28
CA VAL A 34 -14.16 3.09 3.96
C VAL A 34 -14.01 4.13 5.05
N ILE A 35 -12.87 4.09 5.72
CA ILE A 35 -12.53 5.03 6.81
C ILE A 35 -11.27 5.81 6.43
N THR A 36 -10.92 6.81 7.23
CA THR A 36 -9.64 7.52 7.09
C THR A 36 -8.67 7.07 8.16
N ASN A 37 -7.39 6.94 7.80
CA ASN A 37 -6.32 6.54 8.71
C ASN A 37 -5.02 7.26 8.32
N PRO A 38 -4.17 7.67 9.28
CA PRO A 38 -2.88 8.26 8.94
C PRO A 38 -1.93 7.26 8.27
N ILE A 39 -1.09 7.78 7.38
CA ILE A 39 0.12 7.07 6.94
C ILE A 39 1.09 7.00 8.12
N LEU A 40 1.35 5.79 8.60
CA LEU A 40 2.20 5.51 9.76
C LEU A 40 3.69 5.56 9.40
N ALA A 41 4.04 5.02 8.24
CA ALA A 41 5.40 5.00 7.73
C ALA A 41 5.42 4.91 6.20
N ILE A 42 6.55 5.30 5.63
CA ILE A 42 6.79 5.29 4.19
C ILE A 42 8.13 4.58 3.96
N PHE A 43 8.14 3.65 3.03
CA PHE A 43 9.31 2.93 2.58
C PHE A 43 9.54 3.27 1.11
N GLN A 44 10.73 3.77 0.81
CA GLN A 44 11.15 4.15 -0.54
C GLN A 44 12.41 3.37 -0.90
N HIS A 45 12.48 2.86 -2.13
CA HIS A 45 13.65 2.13 -2.59
C HIS A 45 13.99 2.44 -4.04
N TYR A 46 15.13 3.10 -4.25
CA TYR A 46 15.64 3.41 -5.59
C TYR A 46 16.30 2.19 -6.24
N ARG A 47 16.07 2.01 -7.54
CA ARG A 47 16.78 1.03 -8.37
C ARG A 47 16.98 1.56 -9.78
N SER A 48 18.06 1.10 -10.43
CA SER A 48 18.31 1.37 -11.85
C SER A 48 17.22 0.81 -12.77
N SER A 49 16.54 -0.25 -12.36
CA SER A 49 15.34 -0.77 -13.04
C SER A 49 14.40 -1.45 -12.07
N ILE A 50 13.09 -1.20 -12.17
CA ILE A 50 12.04 -1.84 -11.40
C ILE A 50 10.99 -2.40 -12.34
N ARG A 51 10.65 -3.68 -12.15
CA ARG A 51 9.51 -4.32 -12.82
C ARG A 51 8.22 -4.00 -12.07
N PHE A 52 7.19 -3.66 -12.83
CA PHE A 52 5.84 -3.47 -12.34
C PHE A 52 4.84 -4.26 -13.19
N VAL A 53 3.67 -4.48 -12.60
CA VAL A 53 2.46 -4.99 -13.23
C VAL A 53 1.44 -3.85 -13.21
N ASP A 54 0.98 -3.45 -14.39
CA ASP A 54 -0.14 -2.57 -14.60
C ASP A 54 -1.44 -3.37 -14.63
N ILE A 55 -2.35 -3.04 -13.73
CA ILE A 55 -3.69 -3.62 -13.67
C ILE A 55 -4.70 -2.56 -14.13
N TYR A 56 -5.34 -2.80 -15.27
CA TYR A 56 -6.36 -1.92 -15.84
C TYR A 56 -7.76 -2.46 -15.54
N THR A 57 -8.68 -1.57 -15.16
CA THR A 57 -10.12 -1.87 -15.03
C THR A 57 -10.92 -1.06 -16.06
N ALA A 58 -12.18 -1.41 -16.29
CA ALA A 58 -13.02 -0.73 -17.29
C ALA A 58 -13.34 0.73 -16.92
N GLU A 59 -13.29 1.03 -15.63
CA GLU A 59 -13.75 2.28 -15.02
C GLU A 59 -12.65 3.36 -14.98
N SER A 60 -11.39 3.00 -15.27
CA SER A 60 -10.25 3.92 -15.25
C SER A 60 -9.29 3.67 -16.41
N SER A 61 -8.87 4.72 -17.10
CA SER A 61 -7.78 4.69 -18.08
C SER A 61 -6.39 4.65 -17.43
N ILE A 62 -6.31 4.93 -16.13
CA ILE A 62 -5.06 4.92 -15.34
C ILE A 62 -4.98 3.57 -14.63
N PRO A 63 -3.93 2.74 -14.88
CA PRO A 63 -3.78 1.46 -14.21
C PRO A 63 -3.35 1.65 -12.76
N LEU A 64 -3.65 0.68 -11.91
CA LEU A 64 -2.92 0.51 -10.67
C LEU A 64 -1.59 -0.21 -10.97
N ARG A 65 -0.47 0.48 -10.72
CA ARG A 65 0.88 -0.01 -11.00
C ARG A 65 1.56 -0.52 -9.72
N LEU A 66 1.78 -1.83 -9.65
CA LEU A 66 2.31 -2.54 -8.49
C LEU A 66 3.57 -3.30 -8.84
N THR A 67 4.48 -3.53 -7.88
CA THR A 67 5.53 -4.52 -8.12
C THR A 67 4.88 -5.92 -8.19
N PRO A 68 5.49 -6.90 -8.89
CA PRO A 68 4.90 -8.25 -9.05
C PRO A 68 4.44 -8.91 -7.75
N LEU A 69 5.15 -8.67 -6.64
CA LEU A 69 4.87 -9.25 -5.33
C LEU A 69 4.06 -8.31 -4.41
N HIS A 70 3.59 -7.16 -4.89
CA HIS A 70 2.71 -6.31 -4.10
C HIS A 70 1.31 -6.91 -4.09
N SER A 71 0.71 -7.04 -2.91
CA SER A 71 -0.60 -7.68 -2.79
C SER A 71 -1.76 -6.71 -3.08
N ILE A 72 -2.77 -7.19 -3.78
CA ILE A 72 -4.01 -6.47 -4.12
C ILE A 72 -5.22 -7.27 -3.65
N LEU A 73 -6.27 -6.57 -3.19
CA LEU A 73 -7.48 -7.21 -2.72
C LEU A 73 -8.36 -7.62 -3.90
N VAL A 74 -8.62 -8.92 -4.03
CA VAL A 74 -9.50 -9.47 -5.05
C VAL A 74 -10.73 -10.12 -4.42
N LEU A 75 -11.86 -10.03 -5.11
CA LEU A 75 -13.09 -10.72 -4.78
C LEU A 75 -13.17 -12.02 -5.58
N SER A 76 -13.30 -13.14 -4.89
CA SER A 76 -13.55 -14.42 -5.53
C SER A 76 -14.94 -14.45 -6.17
N LYS A 77 -14.99 -14.91 -7.43
CA LYS A 77 -16.25 -15.00 -8.19
C LYS A 77 -17.20 -16.08 -7.64
N TYR A 78 -16.67 -17.09 -6.96
CA TYR A 78 -17.44 -18.29 -6.58
C TYR A 78 -18.11 -18.14 -5.22
N ASP A 79 -17.34 -17.73 -4.21
CA ASP A 79 -17.77 -17.66 -2.81
C ASP A 79 -17.91 -16.23 -2.29
N LYS A 80 -17.61 -15.22 -3.13
CA LYS A 80 -17.63 -13.79 -2.78
C LYS A 80 -16.72 -13.46 -1.57
N HIS A 81 -15.71 -14.29 -1.32
CA HIS A 81 -14.72 -13.98 -0.31
C HIS A 81 -13.63 -13.07 -0.86
N GLU A 82 -13.23 -12.11 -0.03
CA GLU A 82 -12.11 -11.23 -0.30
C GLU A 82 -10.80 -11.94 0.06
N ARG A 83 -9.80 -11.86 -0.81
CA ARG A 83 -8.46 -12.37 -0.55
C ARG A 83 -7.42 -11.44 -1.13
N TYR A 84 -6.28 -11.34 -0.47
CA TYR A 84 -5.13 -10.68 -1.05
C TYR A 84 -4.37 -11.66 -1.96
N VAL A 85 -4.00 -11.19 -3.14
CA VAL A 85 -3.16 -11.94 -4.11
C VAL A 85 -2.03 -11.04 -4.58
N PHE A 86 -0.92 -11.63 -4.99
CA PHE A 86 0.15 -10.84 -5.59
C PHE A 86 -0.27 -10.29 -6.96
N ALA A 87 0.22 -9.09 -7.29
CA ALA A 87 -0.10 -8.43 -8.56
C ALA A 87 0.22 -9.30 -9.78
N LYS A 88 1.30 -10.09 -9.73
CA LYS A 88 1.68 -11.03 -10.80
C LYS A 88 0.66 -12.16 -11.03
N ASP A 89 -0.15 -12.48 -10.03
CA ASP A 89 -1.14 -13.56 -10.06
C ASP A 89 -2.54 -13.04 -10.45
N VAL A 90 -2.69 -11.73 -10.66
CA VAL A 90 -3.92 -11.12 -11.17
C VAL A 90 -4.06 -11.42 -12.66
N SER A 91 -5.26 -11.81 -13.07
CA SER A 91 -5.57 -12.14 -14.46
C SER A 91 -6.71 -11.29 -15.00
N ILE A 92 -6.84 -11.23 -16.32
CA ILE A 92 -8.01 -10.63 -16.96
C ILE A 92 -9.27 -11.34 -16.46
N GLY A 93 -10.28 -10.55 -16.11
CA GLY A 93 -11.52 -11.01 -15.51
C GLY A 93 -11.47 -11.15 -14.00
N SER A 94 -10.34 -11.00 -13.31
CA SER A 94 -10.31 -10.89 -11.85
C SER A 94 -11.18 -9.71 -11.38
N LEU A 95 -11.82 -9.85 -10.22
CA LEU A 95 -12.58 -8.77 -9.59
C LEU A 95 -11.71 -8.14 -8.51
N VAL A 96 -11.43 -6.84 -8.61
CA VAL A 96 -10.75 -6.05 -7.57
C VAL A 96 -11.77 -5.15 -6.88
N LEU A 97 -11.45 -4.62 -5.70
CA LEU A 97 -12.37 -3.68 -5.02
C LEU A 97 -11.97 -2.23 -5.29
N SER A 98 -12.97 -1.42 -5.67
CA SER A 98 -12.85 0.02 -5.87
C SER A 98 -12.78 0.81 -4.54
N SER A 99 -12.68 2.13 -4.66
CA SER A 99 -12.76 3.07 -3.54
C SER A 99 -14.13 3.14 -2.84
N ASP A 100 -15.20 2.68 -3.48
CA ASP A 100 -16.53 2.56 -2.87
C ASP A 100 -16.87 1.10 -2.51
N LEU A 101 -15.87 0.22 -2.52
CA LEU A 101 -15.97 -1.22 -2.24
C LEU A 101 -16.87 -1.99 -3.22
N SER A 102 -17.12 -1.42 -4.39
CA SER A 102 -17.76 -2.11 -5.50
C SER A 102 -16.73 -2.95 -6.28
N PRO A 103 -17.14 -4.10 -6.84
CA PRO A 103 -16.23 -4.92 -7.64
C PRO A 103 -15.97 -4.28 -9.00
N LEU A 104 -14.70 -4.16 -9.38
CA LEU A 104 -14.25 -3.74 -10.70
C LEU A 104 -13.65 -4.92 -11.44
N THR A 105 -13.94 -5.03 -12.74
CA THR A 105 -13.39 -6.12 -13.56
C THR A 105 -12.06 -5.69 -14.16
N VAL A 106 -11.02 -6.50 -13.94
CA VAL A 106 -9.73 -6.32 -14.59
C VAL A 106 -9.87 -6.65 -16.09
N ILE A 107 -9.56 -5.71 -16.96
CA ILE A 107 -9.69 -5.85 -18.42
C ILE A 107 -8.36 -6.08 -19.13
N ALA A 108 -7.24 -5.68 -18.50
CA ALA A 108 -5.90 -5.90 -19.02
C ALA A 108 -4.88 -5.93 -17.89
N VAL A 109 -3.85 -6.76 -18.07
CA VAL A 109 -2.67 -6.82 -17.20
C VAL A 109 -1.44 -6.71 -18.08
N LYS A 110 -0.51 -5.81 -17.76
CA LYS A 110 0.70 -5.59 -18.55
C LYS A 110 1.92 -5.50 -17.64
N GLU A 111 3.01 -6.15 -18.02
CA GLU A 111 4.30 -5.92 -17.37
C GLU A 111 4.98 -4.70 -17.96
N VAL A 112 5.58 -3.88 -17.11
CA VAL A 112 6.34 -2.70 -17.50
C VAL A 112 7.61 -2.60 -16.68
N VAL A 113 8.68 -2.10 -17.29
CA VAL A 113 9.94 -1.81 -16.60
C VAL A 113 10.15 -0.30 -16.60
N ILE A 114 10.39 0.26 -15.43
CA ILE A 114 10.77 1.66 -15.28
C ILE A 114 12.24 1.70 -14.85
N TYR A 115 13.03 2.51 -15.55
CA TYR A 115 14.43 2.74 -15.24
C TYR A 115 14.59 3.96 -14.34
N ASP A 116 15.60 3.93 -13.48
CA ASP A 116 15.99 5.04 -12.61
C ASP A 116 14.83 5.61 -11.76
N ASP A 117 14.02 4.74 -11.18
CA ASP A 117 12.87 5.11 -10.35
C ASP A 117 12.91 4.45 -8.96
N SER A 118 12.00 4.87 -8.09
CA SER A 118 11.80 4.30 -6.75
C SER A 118 10.51 3.49 -6.66
N GLY A 119 10.60 2.35 -5.98
CA GLY A 119 9.44 1.63 -5.47
C GLY A 119 8.99 2.23 -4.15
N TYR A 120 7.68 2.38 -3.97
CA TYR A 120 7.09 2.92 -2.74
C TYR A 120 6.20 1.88 -2.07
N ALA A 121 6.29 1.82 -0.74
CA ALA A 121 5.31 1.18 0.11
C ALA A 121 4.97 2.11 1.27
N VAL A 122 3.75 2.04 1.75
CA VAL A 122 3.29 2.83 2.89
C VAL A 122 2.68 1.87 3.89
N LEU A 123 2.63 2.28 5.15
CA LEU A 123 2.00 1.52 6.23
C LEU A 123 0.85 2.34 6.81
N THR A 124 -0.30 1.69 7.00
CA THR A 124 -1.47 2.23 7.70
C THR A 124 -1.82 1.28 8.83
N MET A 125 -2.68 1.70 9.76
CA MET A 125 -3.17 0.76 10.77
C MET A 125 -3.89 -0.41 10.11
N GLU A 126 -4.68 -0.20 9.05
CA GLU A 126 -5.43 -1.30 8.41
C GLU A 126 -4.61 -2.16 7.45
N GLY A 127 -3.32 -1.88 7.27
CA GLY A 127 -2.45 -2.65 6.36
C GLY A 127 -2.87 -2.60 4.89
N ASN A 128 -3.75 -1.66 4.54
CA ASN A 128 -4.23 -1.43 3.18
C ASN A 128 -4.43 0.06 2.90
N ILE A 129 -4.52 0.40 1.61
CA ILE A 129 -4.76 1.74 1.09
C ILE A 129 -5.64 1.67 -0.15
N ILE A 130 -6.31 2.77 -0.49
CA ILE A 130 -6.98 2.95 -1.77
C ILE A 130 -6.04 3.71 -2.71
N ALA A 131 -5.47 3.00 -3.67
CA ALA A 131 -4.46 3.47 -4.61
C ALA A 131 -5.02 3.48 -6.03
N ASN A 132 -4.96 4.62 -6.73
CA ASN A 132 -5.64 4.83 -8.02
C ASN A 132 -7.10 4.34 -8.02
N GLY A 133 -7.80 4.52 -6.89
CA GLY A 133 -9.19 4.10 -6.73
C GLY A 133 -9.40 2.60 -6.49
N ILE A 134 -8.35 1.81 -6.28
CA ILE A 134 -8.42 0.35 -6.03
C ILE A 134 -7.81 0.00 -4.67
N VAL A 135 -8.45 -0.91 -3.93
CA VAL A 135 -7.95 -1.39 -2.63
C VAL A 135 -6.72 -2.29 -2.83
N ALA A 136 -5.59 -1.86 -2.28
CA ALA A 136 -4.34 -2.58 -2.33
C ALA A 136 -3.74 -2.73 -0.93
N SER A 137 -2.95 -3.79 -0.74
CA SER A 137 -2.23 -3.98 0.51
C SER A 137 -1.09 -2.98 0.67
N CYS A 138 -0.74 -2.67 1.91
CA CYS A 138 0.52 -2.05 2.29
C CYS A 138 1.74 -3.00 2.15
N TYR A 139 1.50 -4.31 2.07
CA TYR A 139 2.54 -5.34 2.09
C TYR A 139 2.87 -5.86 0.69
N ALA A 140 4.13 -6.25 0.55
CA ALA A 140 4.65 -6.96 -0.61
C ALA A 140 5.41 -8.21 -0.13
N THR A 141 5.69 -9.12 -1.07
CA THR A 141 6.51 -10.34 -0.92
C THR A 141 5.85 -11.50 -0.21
N TYR A 142 5.24 -11.24 0.92
CA TYR A 142 4.66 -12.27 1.76
C TYR A 142 3.14 -12.13 1.84
N ASP A 143 2.49 -13.18 2.34
CA ASP A 143 1.06 -13.17 2.58
C ASP A 143 0.66 -11.96 3.44
N HIS A 144 -0.44 -11.31 3.03
CA HIS A 144 -0.95 -10.12 3.69
C HIS A 144 -1.24 -10.39 5.16
N SER A 145 -1.93 -11.48 5.48
CA SER A 145 -2.39 -11.77 6.85
C SER A 145 -1.21 -12.01 7.77
N MET A 146 -0.21 -12.76 7.29
CA MET A 146 1.04 -12.99 8.02
C MET A 146 1.77 -11.67 8.29
N MET A 147 1.98 -10.85 7.26
CA MET A 147 2.68 -9.57 7.42
C MET A 147 1.89 -8.60 8.30
N HIS A 148 0.56 -8.63 8.23
CA HIS A 148 -0.28 -7.82 9.08
C HIS A 148 -0.08 -8.18 10.55
N ILE A 149 -0.02 -9.46 10.89
CA ILE A 149 0.26 -9.94 12.25
C ILE A 149 1.67 -9.51 12.68
N ILE A 150 2.70 -9.83 11.89
CA ILE A 150 4.11 -9.53 12.22
C ILE A 150 4.32 -8.04 12.43
N THR A 151 3.69 -7.19 11.61
CA THR A 151 3.83 -5.74 11.70
C THR A 151 2.93 -5.09 12.76
N THR A 152 2.10 -5.86 13.48
CA THR A 152 1.18 -5.29 14.51
C THR A 152 1.91 -4.44 15.55
N PRO A 153 2.96 -4.91 16.24
CA PRO A 153 3.62 -4.11 17.28
C PRO A 153 4.18 -2.79 16.72
N MET A 154 4.75 -2.85 15.51
CA MET A 154 5.29 -1.68 14.81
C MET A 154 4.19 -0.67 14.44
N ARG A 155 3.05 -1.14 13.92
CA ARG A 155 1.90 -0.28 13.59
C ARG A 155 1.40 0.48 14.82
N TRP A 156 1.23 -0.22 15.94
CA TRP A 156 0.84 0.41 17.21
C TRP A 156 1.88 1.43 17.68
N TRP A 157 3.16 1.08 17.61
CA TRP A 157 4.23 1.98 18.00
C TRP A 157 4.24 3.27 17.17
N PHE A 158 4.19 3.18 15.83
CA PHE A 158 4.14 4.38 14.98
C PHE A 158 2.87 5.19 15.15
N HIS A 159 1.74 4.52 15.37
CA HIS A 159 0.50 5.22 15.68
C HIS A 159 0.66 6.05 16.96
N ILE A 160 1.22 5.48 18.02
CA ILE A 160 1.52 6.22 19.26
C ILE A 160 2.43 7.42 18.98
N LEU A 161 3.50 7.26 18.18
CA LEU A 161 4.38 8.39 17.84
C LEU A 161 3.64 9.52 17.13
N ILE A 162 2.75 9.19 16.19
CA ILE A 162 1.97 10.20 15.46
C ILE A 162 1.03 10.96 16.40
N GLU A 163 0.37 10.26 17.33
CA GLU A 163 -0.48 10.88 18.34
C GLU A 163 0.32 11.80 19.28
N LEU A 164 1.56 11.41 19.61
CA LEU A 164 2.44 12.18 20.49
C LEU A 164 3.23 13.29 19.76
N ARG A 165 3.00 13.56 18.47
CA ARG A 165 3.85 14.47 17.67
C ARG A 165 3.97 15.90 18.22
N GLN A 166 2.99 16.34 19.01
CA GLN A 166 2.96 17.68 19.59
C GLN A 166 3.73 17.77 20.93
N LEU A 167 4.30 16.66 21.40
CA LEU A 167 5.00 16.59 22.68
C LEU A 167 6.51 16.70 22.49
N ILE A 168 7.18 17.33 23.46
CA ILE A 168 8.65 17.51 23.51
C ILE A 168 9.40 16.17 23.42
N VAL A 169 8.78 15.08 23.86
CA VAL A 169 9.36 13.73 23.87
C VAL A 169 9.37 13.09 22.48
N PHE A 170 8.69 13.67 21.49
CA PHE A 170 8.59 13.13 20.13
C PHE A 170 9.96 13.00 19.45
N ASP A 171 10.80 14.05 19.49
CA ASP A 171 12.11 14.03 18.86
C ASP A 171 13.01 12.91 19.42
N TYR A 172 12.91 12.68 20.74
CA TYR A 172 13.63 11.60 21.43
C TYR A 172 13.11 10.21 21.00
N LEU A 173 11.80 10.03 20.95
CA LEU A 173 11.19 8.76 20.51
C LEU A 173 11.46 8.49 19.03
N GLN A 174 11.43 9.50 18.17
CA GLN A 174 11.75 9.40 16.75
C GLN A 174 13.23 9.04 16.52
N GLN A 175 14.15 9.52 17.36
CA GLN A 175 15.55 9.12 17.29
C GLN A 175 15.73 7.65 17.71
N MET A 176 15.04 7.19 18.75
CA MET A 176 15.08 5.79 19.21
C MET A 176 14.51 4.81 18.16
N THR A 177 13.47 5.21 17.43
CA THR A 177 12.83 4.36 16.42
C THR A 177 13.67 4.09 15.20
N SER A 178 14.61 4.99 14.87
CA SER A 178 15.48 4.88 13.69
C SER A 178 16.22 3.53 13.65
N ASN A 179 16.65 3.00 14.79
CA ASN A 179 17.38 1.72 14.87
C ASN A 179 16.49 0.49 14.63
N ILE A 180 15.22 0.53 15.08
CA ILE A 180 14.25 -0.55 14.85
C ILE A 180 13.77 -0.52 13.39
N ILE A 181 13.55 0.69 12.85
CA ILE A 181 13.18 0.93 11.46
C ILE A 181 14.22 0.34 10.51
N VAL A 182 15.52 0.53 10.75
CA VAL A 182 16.58 -0.01 9.89
C VAL A 182 16.50 -1.54 9.79
N SER A 183 16.34 -2.26 10.91
CA SER A 183 16.25 -3.74 10.89
C SER A 183 15.04 -4.28 10.12
N LEU A 184 13.91 -3.57 10.16
CA LEU A 184 12.67 -3.96 9.50
C LEU A 184 12.60 -3.48 8.05
N VAL A 185 13.21 -2.33 7.75
CA VAL A 185 13.48 -1.87 6.39
C VAL A 185 14.39 -2.89 5.72
N ASP A 186 15.45 -3.37 6.37
CA ASP A 186 16.30 -4.42 5.80
C ASP A 186 15.52 -5.73 5.59
N PHE A 187 14.66 -6.14 6.53
CA PHE A 187 13.78 -7.31 6.36
C PHE A 187 12.78 -7.14 5.19
N TYR A 188 12.13 -5.97 5.09
CA TYR A 188 11.16 -5.65 4.03
C TYR A 188 11.84 -5.40 2.66
N LEU A 189 13.03 -4.83 2.66
CA LEU A 189 13.84 -4.64 1.46
C LEU A 189 14.38 -5.98 0.97
N GLN A 190 14.82 -6.88 1.86
CA GLN A 190 15.16 -8.27 1.53
C GLN A 190 13.96 -9.01 0.95
N SER A 191 12.74 -8.68 1.38
CA SER A 191 11.53 -9.30 0.87
C SER A 191 11.20 -8.81 -0.56
N ILE A 192 11.48 -7.56 -0.93
CA ILE A 192 11.21 -7.08 -2.30
C ILE A 192 12.11 -7.76 -3.38
N TYR A 193 13.02 -8.66 -2.97
CA TYR A 193 13.88 -9.52 -3.82
C TYR A 193 13.41 -10.98 -3.89
#